data_AF-A0A350IBY7-F1
#
_entry.id   AF-A0A350IBY7-F1
#
_cell.length_a   1.000
_cell.length_b   1.000
_cell.length_c   1.000
_cell.angle_alpha   90.00
_cell.angle_beta   90.00
_cell.angle_gamma   90.00
#
_symmetry.space_group_name_H-M   'P 1'
#
loop_
_entity.id
_entity.type
_entity.pdbx_description
1 polymer ?
#
loop_
_entity_poly.entity_id
_entity_poly.type
_entity_poly.pdbx_seq_one_letter_code
_entity_poly.pdbx_strand_id
1 'polypeptide(L)'
;MSTFEFEFTEDQVQELLHGNGDFAEWFEAMEEILPYYEINTVDRVAGFIAQCAHESNNFKVIKENLNYSAKGLNAIFPKYFVRAGRDAQAYHRQPEKIANVVYANRMDNGDTASGDGYRFRGRGVIQLTGRHNYTKFGETLGYTAEQAISYLKTKKGALESACWFWKANNINKYADKQDITGMTKRINGG
;
A
#
# COMPACT_ATOMS: atom_id res chain seq x y z
N MET A 1 23.46 -4.88 12.18
CA MET A 1 22.29 -4.77 11.29
C MET A 1 21.99 -6.16 10.78
N SER A 2 20.72 -6.54 10.69
CA SER A 2 20.33 -7.81 10.05
C SER A 2 20.71 -7.76 8.58
N THR A 3 21.15 -8.88 8.02
CA THR A 3 21.49 -9.04 6.59
C THR A 3 20.62 -10.16 6.01
N PHE A 4 20.61 -10.29 4.68
CA PHE A 4 20.02 -11.47 4.03
C PHE A 4 20.78 -12.74 4.43
N GLU A 5 20.05 -13.85 4.49
CA GLU A 5 20.59 -15.20 4.71
C GLU A 5 20.99 -15.89 3.40
N PHE A 6 20.85 -15.18 2.27
CA PHE A 6 21.15 -15.63 0.92
C PHE A 6 21.69 -14.45 0.09
N GLU A 7 22.25 -14.76 -1.08
CA GLU A 7 22.67 -13.75 -2.04
C GLU A 7 21.45 -13.16 -2.77
N PHE A 8 21.07 -11.94 -2.38
CA PHE A 8 19.99 -11.18 -3.00
C PHE A 8 20.58 -10.22 -4.04
N THR A 9 20.19 -10.34 -5.30
CA THR A 9 20.82 -9.60 -6.41
C THR A 9 19.84 -8.73 -7.19
N GLU A 10 20.38 -7.71 -7.86
CA GLU A 10 19.60 -6.84 -8.75
C GLU A 10 18.94 -7.63 -9.89
N ASP A 11 19.66 -8.60 -10.48
CA ASP A 11 19.14 -9.48 -11.55
C ASP A 11 17.90 -10.25 -11.10
N GLN A 12 17.88 -10.75 -9.86
CA GLN A 12 16.69 -11.41 -9.28
C GLN A 12 15.51 -10.44 -9.21
N VAL A 13 15.74 -9.19 -8.77
CA VAL A 13 14.68 -8.18 -8.70
C VAL A 13 14.19 -7.79 -10.09
N GLN A 14 15.08 -7.70 -11.07
CA GLN A 14 14.72 -7.44 -12.47
C GLN A 14 13.79 -8.53 -13.02
N GLU A 15 14.09 -9.80 -12.75
CA GLU A 15 13.27 -10.94 -13.17
C GLU A 15 11.91 -10.95 -12.46
N LEU A 16 11.90 -10.75 -11.14
CA LEU A 16 10.68 -10.72 -10.33
C LEU A 16 9.76 -9.55 -10.71
N LEU A 17 10.32 -8.37 -10.95
CA LEU A 17 9.59 -7.14 -11.29
C LEU A 17 9.53 -6.89 -12.79
N HIS A 18 9.36 -7.95 -13.59
CA HIS A 18 9.35 -7.86 -15.05
C HIS A 18 8.47 -6.71 -15.60
N GLY A 19 9.07 -5.96 -16.51
CA GLY A 19 8.47 -4.79 -17.15
C GLY A 19 8.36 -3.55 -16.27
N ASN A 20 8.90 -3.55 -15.04
CA ASN A 20 9.15 -2.34 -14.27
C ASN A 20 10.55 -1.81 -14.62
N GLY A 21 10.63 -0.61 -15.20
CA GLY A 21 11.91 0.01 -15.58
C GLY A 21 12.72 0.52 -14.39
N ASP A 22 12.12 0.56 -13.20
CA ASP A 22 12.70 1.12 -11.99
C ASP A 22 13.27 0.03 -11.06
N PHE A 23 13.50 -1.19 -11.57
CA PHE A 23 13.89 -2.36 -10.76
C PHE A 23 15.16 -2.12 -9.94
N ALA A 24 16.15 -1.39 -10.47
CA ALA A 24 17.39 -1.06 -9.77
C ALA A 24 17.14 -0.22 -8.52
N GLU A 25 16.33 0.84 -8.62
CA GLU A 25 15.96 1.67 -7.46
C GLU A 25 15.13 0.88 -6.43
N TRP A 26 14.33 -0.08 -6.88
CA TRP A 26 13.62 -0.99 -5.97
C TRP A 26 14.56 -1.97 -5.29
N PHE A 27 15.55 -2.50 -6.01
CA PHE A 27 16.59 -3.36 -5.44
C PHE A 27 17.36 -2.63 -4.34
N GLU A 28 17.86 -1.41 -4.59
CA GLU A 28 18.54 -0.60 -3.59
C GLU A 28 17.67 -0.38 -2.33
N ALA A 29 16.39 -0.07 -2.52
CA ALA A 29 15.47 0.10 -1.41
C ALA A 29 15.21 -1.22 -0.64
N MET A 30 15.07 -2.34 -1.36
CA MET A 30 14.87 -3.66 -0.78
C MET A 30 16.08 -4.14 0.01
N GLU A 31 17.27 -3.91 -0.54
CA GLU A 31 18.53 -4.32 0.09
C GLU A 31 18.70 -3.65 1.46
N GLU A 32 18.36 -2.37 1.55
CA GLU A 32 18.41 -1.60 2.80
C GLU A 32 17.30 -1.96 3.78
N ILE A 33 16.05 -2.08 3.31
CA ILE A 33 14.87 -2.08 4.19
C ILE A 33 14.46 -3.49 4.61
N LEU A 34 14.46 -4.48 3.71
CA LEU A 34 13.89 -5.79 4.02
C LEU A 34 14.55 -6.49 5.23
N PRO A 35 15.89 -6.48 5.39
CA PRO A 35 16.52 -7.11 6.53
C PRO A 35 16.15 -6.48 7.87
N TYR A 36 15.92 -5.16 7.91
CA TYR A 36 15.49 -4.45 9.12
C TYR A 36 14.12 -4.94 9.63
N TYR A 37 13.25 -5.38 8.71
CA TYR A 37 11.94 -5.96 9.02
C TYR A 37 11.97 -7.49 9.14
N GLU A 38 13.16 -8.10 9.17
CA GLU A 38 13.36 -9.57 9.24
C GLU A 38 12.73 -10.31 8.04
N ILE A 39 12.66 -9.64 6.89
CA ILE A 39 12.27 -10.21 5.60
C ILE A 39 13.55 -10.57 4.86
N ASN A 40 14.28 -11.55 5.39
CA ASN A 40 15.70 -11.78 5.03
C ASN A 40 16.02 -13.22 4.64
N THR A 41 15.04 -14.12 4.67
CA THR A 41 15.13 -15.48 4.14
C THR A 41 14.56 -15.53 2.72
N VAL A 42 14.95 -16.53 1.92
CA VAL A 42 14.44 -16.71 0.55
C VAL A 42 12.90 -16.71 0.52
N ASP A 43 12.26 -17.51 1.38
CA ASP A 43 10.80 -17.64 1.40
C ASP A 43 10.09 -16.34 1.82
N ARG A 44 10.66 -15.60 2.77
CA ARG A 44 10.11 -14.31 3.21
C ARG A 44 10.22 -13.26 2.13
N VAL A 45 11.39 -13.14 1.49
CA VAL A 45 11.60 -12.18 0.40
C VAL A 45 10.71 -12.53 -0.80
N ALA A 46 10.68 -13.80 -1.20
CA ALA A 46 9.83 -14.25 -2.30
C ALA A 46 8.34 -14.01 -2.02
N GLY A 47 7.86 -14.41 -0.84
CA GLY A 47 6.47 -14.19 -0.43
C GLY A 47 6.10 -12.70 -0.35
N PHE A 48 6.99 -11.88 0.21
CA PHE A 48 6.79 -10.44 0.31
C PHE A 48 6.73 -9.77 -1.06
N ILE A 49 7.72 -10.02 -1.93
CA ILE A 49 7.77 -9.43 -3.27
C ILE A 49 6.58 -9.90 -4.11
N ALA A 50 6.21 -11.18 -4.05
CA ALA A 50 5.08 -11.72 -4.82
C ALA A 50 3.76 -11.04 -4.44
N GLN A 51 3.45 -10.91 -3.15
CA GLN A 51 2.23 -10.24 -2.70
C GLN A 51 2.26 -8.75 -3.06
N CYS A 52 3.37 -8.08 -2.78
CA CYS A 52 3.54 -6.66 -3.11
C CYS A 52 3.42 -6.39 -4.62
N ALA A 53 4.01 -7.24 -5.46
CA ALA A 53 3.94 -7.12 -6.92
C ALA A 53 2.50 -7.28 -7.42
N HIS A 54 1.73 -8.21 -6.84
CA HIS A 54 0.31 -8.37 -7.15
C HIS A 54 -0.49 -7.09 -6.84
N GLU A 55 -0.31 -6.52 -5.65
CA GLU A 55 -1.06 -5.34 -5.19
C GLU A 55 -0.71 -4.04 -5.93
N SER A 56 0.51 -3.94 -6.45
CA SER A 56 1.06 -2.71 -7.03
C SER A 56 1.32 -2.76 -8.54
N ASN A 57 0.86 -3.81 -9.22
CA ASN A 57 1.17 -4.07 -10.62
C ASN A 57 2.70 -4.07 -10.88
N ASN A 58 3.40 -5.00 -10.23
CA ASN A 58 4.86 -5.11 -10.20
C ASN A 58 5.54 -3.81 -9.74
N PHE A 59 5.08 -3.20 -8.65
CA PHE A 59 5.65 -1.97 -8.06
C PHE A 59 5.55 -0.72 -8.97
N LYS A 60 4.70 -0.74 -10.01
CA LYS A 60 4.47 0.40 -10.91
C LYS A 60 3.44 1.39 -10.36
N VAL A 61 2.55 0.93 -9.47
CA VAL A 61 1.44 1.72 -8.93
C VAL A 61 1.58 1.83 -7.41
N ILE A 62 2.03 3.00 -6.94
CA ILE A 62 2.22 3.29 -5.51
C ILE A 62 1.17 4.27 -4.96
N LYS A 63 0.12 4.57 -5.72
CA LYS A 63 -0.92 5.53 -5.33
C LYS A 63 -2.18 5.32 -6.15
N GLU A 64 -3.33 5.35 -5.49
CA GLU A 64 -4.61 5.37 -6.19
C GLU A 64 -4.90 6.70 -6.90
N ASN A 65 -5.53 6.63 -8.10
CA ASN A 65 -5.87 7.81 -8.89
C ASN A 65 -7.30 8.32 -8.62
N LEU A 66 -8.21 7.46 -8.13
CA LEU A 66 -9.63 7.73 -7.87
C LEU A 66 -10.39 8.48 -8.99
N ASN A 67 -9.96 8.34 -10.24
CA ASN A 67 -10.49 9.11 -11.37
C ASN A 67 -11.64 8.37 -12.08
N TYR A 68 -12.78 8.24 -11.40
CA TYR A 68 -13.93 7.49 -11.92
C TYR A 68 -14.93 8.37 -12.68
N SER A 69 -15.52 7.82 -13.75
CA SER A 69 -16.72 8.39 -14.36
C SER A 69 -17.94 8.20 -13.44
N ALA A 70 -19.00 8.97 -13.64
CA ALA A 70 -20.26 8.81 -12.89
C ALA A 70 -20.82 7.37 -12.97
N LYS A 71 -20.81 6.76 -14.16
CA LYS A 71 -21.18 5.35 -14.34
C LYS A 71 -20.27 4.42 -13.53
N GLY A 72 -18.96 4.66 -13.54
CA GLY A 72 -17.98 3.91 -12.75
C GLY A 72 -18.23 4.03 -11.25
N LEU A 73 -18.53 5.23 -10.74
CA LEU A 73 -18.86 5.45 -9.33
C LEU A 73 -20.08 4.65 -8.88
N ASN A 74 -21.14 4.65 -9.69
CA ASN A 74 -22.33 3.85 -9.40
C ASN A 74 -22.07 2.35 -9.42
N ALA A 75 -21.15 1.88 -10.28
CA ALA A 75 -20.80 0.47 -10.39
C ALA A 75 -19.85 -0.01 -9.29
N ILE A 76 -18.79 0.74 -9.00
CA ILE A 76 -17.71 0.35 -8.07
C ILE A 76 -18.02 0.74 -6.63
N PHE A 77 -18.70 1.87 -6.42
CA PHE A 77 -19.02 2.41 -5.10
C PHE A 77 -20.54 2.56 -4.88
N PRO A 78 -21.38 1.54 -5.18
CA PRO A 78 -22.83 1.67 -5.07
C PRO A 78 -23.28 1.98 -3.64
N LYS A 79 -22.51 1.55 -2.62
CA LYS A 79 -22.75 1.90 -1.22
C LYS A 79 -22.74 3.42 -0.98
N TYR A 80 -21.82 4.14 -1.59
CA TYR A 80 -21.57 5.56 -1.35
C TYR A 80 -22.31 6.48 -2.32
N PHE A 81 -22.76 5.92 -3.44
CA PHE A 81 -23.49 6.63 -4.49
C PHE A 81 -24.94 6.18 -4.56
N VAL A 82 -25.22 5.06 -5.23
CA VAL A 82 -26.59 4.55 -5.47
C VAL A 82 -27.40 4.41 -4.17
N ARG A 83 -26.89 3.63 -3.20
CA ARG A 83 -27.58 3.32 -1.94
C ARG A 83 -27.66 4.53 -1.01
N ALA A 84 -26.77 5.50 -1.18
CA ALA A 84 -26.77 6.75 -0.43
C ALA A 84 -27.59 7.86 -1.11
N GLY A 85 -28.22 7.59 -2.26
CA GLY A 85 -28.99 8.59 -3.02
C GLY A 85 -28.15 9.75 -3.57
N ARG A 86 -26.83 9.57 -3.72
CA ARG A 86 -25.92 10.62 -4.16
C ARG A 86 -25.81 10.62 -5.69
N ASP A 87 -26.03 11.78 -6.30
CA ASP A 87 -25.81 11.97 -7.74
C ASP A 87 -24.32 11.84 -8.07
N ALA A 88 -23.96 10.76 -8.77
CA ALA A 88 -22.59 10.50 -9.19
C ALA A 88 -22.07 11.50 -10.25
N GLN A 89 -22.95 12.21 -10.97
CA GLN A 89 -22.52 13.17 -11.97
C GLN A 89 -21.80 14.37 -11.35
N ALA A 90 -22.21 14.79 -10.14
CA ALA A 90 -21.52 15.82 -9.36
C ALA A 90 -20.08 15.45 -8.95
N TYR A 91 -19.67 14.18 -9.10
CA TYR A 91 -18.36 13.64 -8.72
C TYR A 91 -17.57 13.10 -9.91
N HIS A 92 -18.10 13.20 -11.13
CA HIS A 92 -17.47 12.70 -12.34
C HIS A 92 -16.04 13.25 -12.48
N ARG A 93 -15.04 12.35 -12.51
CA ARG A 93 -13.61 12.70 -12.64
C ARG A 93 -13.15 13.75 -11.63
N GLN A 94 -13.65 13.68 -10.40
CA GLN A 94 -13.22 14.53 -9.28
C GLN A 94 -12.61 13.68 -8.14
N PRO A 95 -11.37 13.20 -8.29
CA PRO A 95 -10.74 12.25 -7.35
C PRO A 95 -10.78 12.67 -5.89
N GLU A 96 -10.59 13.95 -5.60
CA GLU A 96 -10.60 14.48 -4.24
C GLU A 96 -11.99 14.38 -3.60
N LYS A 97 -13.03 14.83 -4.31
CA LYS A 97 -14.41 14.68 -3.82
C LYS A 97 -14.81 13.21 -3.67
N ILE A 98 -14.38 12.36 -4.61
CA ILE A 98 -14.63 10.92 -4.54
C ILE A 98 -13.97 10.34 -3.28
N ALA A 99 -12.69 10.59 -3.05
CA ALA A 99 -11.96 10.10 -1.89
C ALA A 99 -12.58 10.56 -0.56
N ASN A 100 -12.93 11.84 -0.47
CA ASN A 100 -13.56 12.43 0.72
C ASN A 100 -14.94 11.83 1.02
N VAL A 101 -15.62 11.24 0.03
CA VAL A 101 -16.88 10.50 0.26
C VAL A 101 -16.60 9.05 0.65
N VAL A 102 -15.74 8.35 -0.10
CA VAL A 102 -15.50 6.90 0.07
C VAL A 102 -14.81 6.59 1.40
N TYR A 103 -13.95 7.49 1.87
CA TYR A 103 -13.13 7.30 3.07
C TYR A 103 -13.53 8.16 4.27
N ALA A 104 -14.64 8.91 4.21
CA ALA A 104 -15.13 9.68 5.36
C ALA A 104 -15.47 8.79 6.56
N ASN A 105 -15.18 9.28 7.77
CA ASN A 105 -15.50 8.65 9.05
C ASN A 105 -14.98 7.20 9.18
N ARG A 106 -13.82 6.92 8.60
CA ARG A 106 -13.18 5.59 8.58
C ARG A 106 -11.71 5.73 8.90
N MET A 107 -11.15 4.79 9.66
CA MET A 107 -9.70 4.75 9.93
C MET A 107 -9.19 6.11 10.47
N ASP A 108 -9.94 6.67 11.44
CA ASP A 108 -9.73 8.01 12.03
C ASP A 108 -9.77 9.20 11.05
N ASN A 109 -10.18 9.00 9.79
CA ASN A 109 -10.50 10.12 8.92
C ASN A 109 -11.72 10.87 9.46
N GLY A 110 -11.68 12.20 9.38
CA GLY A 110 -12.86 13.03 9.60
C GLY A 110 -13.97 12.80 8.56
N ASP A 111 -15.00 13.65 8.64
CA ASP A 111 -16.11 13.63 7.69
C ASP A 111 -15.68 14.06 6.27
N THR A 112 -16.62 14.11 5.34
CA THR A 112 -16.33 14.50 3.95
C THR A 112 -15.79 15.93 3.83
N ALA A 113 -16.12 16.84 4.74
CA ALA A 113 -15.65 18.23 4.71
C ALA A 113 -14.22 18.39 5.22
N SER A 114 -13.73 17.47 6.05
CA SER A 114 -12.36 17.49 6.59
C SER A 114 -11.26 17.42 5.52
N GLY A 115 -11.55 16.84 4.36
CA GLY A 115 -10.53 16.54 3.33
C GLY A 115 -9.64 15.34 3.64
N ASP A 116 -9.87 14.64 4.76
CA ASP A 116 -9.03 13.53 5.19
C ASP A 116 -9.07 12.35 4.24
N GLY A 117 -10.23 12.07 3.63
CA GLY A 117 -10.36 10.95 2.71
C GLY A 117 -9.40 11.06 1.53
N TYR A 118 -9.21 12.26 0.96
CA TYR A 118 -8.21 12.49 -0.06
C TYR A 118 -6.81 12.59 0.53
N ARG A 119 -6.63 13.32 1.64
CA ARG A 119 -5.30 13.55 2.25
C ARG A 119 -4.62 12.22 2.59
N PHE A 120 -5.34 11.29 3.19
CA PHE A 120 -4.89 9.96 3.62
C PHE A 120 -5.39 8.81 2.74
N ARG A 121 -5.63 9.08 1.45
CA ARG A 121 -5.94 8.05 0.44
C ARG A 121 -4.79 7.04 0.28
N GLY A 122 -5.06 5.90 -0.34
CA GLY A 122 -4.12 4.82 -0.63
C GLY A 122 -2.81 5.28 -1.27
N ARG A 123 -1.69 4.94 -0.61
CA ARG A 123 -0.32 5.12 -1.10
C ARG A 123 0.57 3.95 -0.68
N GLY A 124 1.72 3.84 -1.32
CA GLY A 124 2.67 2.77 -1.09
C GLY A 124 2.33 1.50 -1.85
N VAL A 125 3.20 0.50 -1.70
CA VAL A 125 3.15 -0.75 -2.48
C VAL A 125 1.88 -1.57 -2.18
N ILE A 126 1.37 -1.51 -0.94
CA ILE A 126 0.15 -2.24 -0.52
C ILE A 126 -1.03 -1.29 -0.23
N GLN A 127 -1.01 -0.06 -0.74
CA GLN A 127 -2.09 0.92 -0.56
C GLN A 127 -2.47 1.23 0.92
N LEU A 128 -1.50 1.66 1.72
CA LEU A 128 -1.76 2.19 3.07
C LEU A 128 -2.77 3.35 3.00
N THR A 129 -3.88 3.22 3.72
CA THR A 129 -5.04 4.13 3.64
C THR A 129 -5.56 4.52 5.02
N GLY A 130 -5.97 5.76 5.19
CA GLY A 130 -6.62 6.29 6.40
C GLY A 130 -5.65 6.91 7.40
N ARG A 131 -6.07 8.01 8.04
CA ARG A 131 -5.29 8.78 9.01
C ARG A 131 -4.70 7.89 10.09
N HIS A 132 -5.48 6.96 10.65
CA HIS A 132 -5.03 6.00 11.66
C HIS A 132 -3.76 5.27 11.25
N ASN A 133 -3.77 4.68 10.04
CA ASN A 133 -2.67 3.88 9.54
C ASN A 133 -1.44 4.75 9.21
N TYR A 134 -1.64 5.94 8.66
CA TYR A 134 -0.56 6.90 8.43
C TYR A 134 0.08 7.36 9.73
N THR A 135 -0.71 7.63 10.77
CA THR A 135 -0.21 7.98 12.09
C THR A 135 0.60 6.83 12.67
N LYS A 136 0.07 5.60 12.65
CA LYS A 136 0.76 4.42 13.20
C LYS A 136 2.07 4.09 12.48
N PHE A 137 2.10 4.22 11.16
CA PHE A 137 3.33 4.11 10.39
C PHE A 137 4.30 5.27 10.66
N GLY A 138 3.79 6.50 10.75
CA GLY A 138 4.60 7.67 11.09
C GLY A 138 5.27 7.54 12.46
N GLU A 139 4.53 7.08 13.47
CA GLU A 139 5.03 6.87 14.83
C GLU A 139 6.26 5.96 14.88
N THR A 140 6.35 4.92 14.04
CA THR A 140 7.52 4.03 14.00
C THR A 140 8.78 4.70 13.46
N LEU A 141 8.63 5.85 12.80
CA LEU A 141 9.70 6.66 12.20
C LEU A 141 9.93 7.98 12.95
N GLY A 142 9.17 8.23 14.03
CA GLY A 142 9.15 9.54 14.71
C GLY A 142 8.51 10.66 13.87
N TYR A 143 7.64 10.31 12.93
CA TYR A 143 6.97 11.22 12.00
C TYR A 143 5.54 11.52 12.43
N THR A 144 5.07 12.73 12.11
CA THR A 144 3.63 13.02 12.07
C THR A 144 2.96 12.31 10.90
N ALA A 145 1.62 12.21 10.93
CA ALA A 145 0.85 11.66 9.82
C ALA A 145 1.12 12.41 8.50
N GLU A 146 1.31 13.73 8.56
CA GLU A 146 1.65 14.57 7.40
C GLU A 146 3.06 14.31 6.87
N GLN A 147 4.03 14.10 7.74
CA GLN A 147 5.38 13.71 7.34
C GLN A 147 5.37 12.32 6.69
N ALA A 148 4.57 11.38 7.24
CA ALA A 148 4.36 10.06 6.64
C ALA A 148 3.78 10.15 5.22
N ILE A 149 2.86 11.11 4.94
CA ILE A 149 2.36 11.35 3.57
C ILE A 149 3.50 11.68 2.60
N SER A 150 4.42 12.55 3.00
CA SER A 150 5.55 12.92 2.16
C SER A 150 6.48 11.74 1.93
N TYR A 151 6.76 10.96 2.98
CA TYR A 151 7.63 9.79 2.89
C TYR A 151 7.04 8.69 1.99
N LEU A 152 5.74 8.42 2.09
CA LEU A 152 5.01 7.43 1.26
C LEU A 152 5.00 7.73 -0.24
N LYS A 153 5.39 8.93 -0.66
CA LYS A 153 5.56 9.26 -2.09
C LYS A 153 6.91 8.83 -2.64
N THR A 154 7.86 8.48 -1.78
CA THR A 154 9.18 7.96 -2.17
C THR A 154 9.12 6.44 -2.32
N LYS A 155 10.01 5.83 -3.11
CA LYS A 155 10.11 4.37 -3.22
C LYS A 155 10.43 3.71 -1.88
N LYS A 156 11.39 4.28 -1.13
CA LYS A 156 11.73 3.83 0.23
C LYS A 156 10.52 3.85 1.16
N GLY A 157 9.83 4.98 1.29
CA GLY A 157 8.64 5.05 2.15
C GLY A 157 7.48 4.19 1.68
N ALA A 158 7.30 4.03 0.36
CA ALA A 158 6.32 3.12 -0.22
C ALA A 158 6.60 1.65 0.15
N LEU A 159 7.86 1.21 0.03
CA LEU A 159 8.31 -0.14 0.40
C LEU A 159 8.25 -0.35 1.92
N GLU A 160 8.77 0.61 2.69
CA GLU A 160 8.84 0.51 4.13
C GLU A 160 7.46 0.45 4.77
N SER A 161 6.48 1.17 4.22
CA SER A 161 5.09 1.04 4.68
C SER A 161 4.52 -0.36 4.49
N ALA A 162 4.92 -1.06 3.42
CA ALA A 162 4.53 -2.45 3.19
C ALA A 162 5.25 -3.41 4.16
N CYS A 163 6.53 -3.18 4.43
CA CYS A 163 7.30 -3.94 5.42
C CYS A 163 6.74 -3.76 6.84
N TRP A 164 6.38 -2.52 7.19
CA TRP A 164 5.73 -2.18 8.45
C TRP A 164 4.41 -2.93 8.60
N PHE A 165 3.55 -2.90 7.59
CA PHE A 165 2.29 -3.63 7.63
C PHE A 165 2.52 -5.14 7.73
N TRP A 166 3.47 -5.67 6.96
CA TRP A 166 3.83 -7.09 7.00
C TRP A 166 4.24 -7.54 8.40
N LYS A 167 5.08 -6.75 9.06
CA LYS A 167 5.51 -6.98 10.45
C LYS A 167 4.36 -6.82 11.45
N ALA A 168 3.61 -5.72 11.37
CA ALA A 168 2.48 -5.43 12.25
C ALA A 168 1.38 -6.50 12.20
N ASN A 169 1.26 -7.18 11.06
CA ASN A 169 0.29 -8.26 10.86
C ASN A 169 0.89 -9.67 11.03
N ASN A 170 2.15 -9.77 11.44
CA ASN A 170 2.92 -10.99 11.69
C ASN A 170 2.84 -11.97 10.51
N ILE A 171 3.19 -11.49 9.31
CA ILE A 171 3.03 -12.26 8.07
C ILE A 171 4.21 -13.21 7.80
N ASN A 172 5.39 -12.95 8.37
CA ASN A 172 6.58 -13.83 8.26
C ASN A 172 6.25 -15.30 8.54
N LYS A 173 5.43 -15.60 9.57
CA LYS A 173 5.06 -16.98 9.93
C LYS A 173 4.32 -17.75 8.84
N TYR A 174 3.67 -17.05 7.90
CA TYR A 174 3.00 -17.68 6.76
C TYR A 174 4.00 -17.90 5.62
N ALA A 175 4.88 -16.92 5.37
CA ALA A 175 5.96 -17.07 4.42
C ALA A 175 6.92 -18.22 4.80
N ASP A 176 7.25 -18.36 6.09
CA ASP A 176 8.07 -19.45 6.63
C ASP A 176 7.45 -20.86 6.39
N LYS A 177 6.15 -20.91 6.09
CA LYS A 177 5.42 -22.14 5.76
C LYS A 177 5.02 -22.19 4.28
N GLN A 178 5.46 -21.21 3.49
CA GLN A 178 5.05 -20.99 2.10
C GLN A 178 3.51 -20.95 1.93
N ASP A 179 2.79 -20.50 2.96
CA ASP A 179 1.33 -20.40 2.97
C ASP A 179 0.86 -19.15 2.23
N ILE A 180 0.82 -19.23 0.90
CA ILE A 180 0.37 -18.15 0.01
C ILE A 180 -1.04 -17.68 0.37
N THR A 181 -1.94 -18.62 0.67
CA THR A 181 -3.33 -18.30 1.02
C THR A 181 -3.40 -17.51 2.31
N GLY A 182 -2.65 -17.92 3.34
CA GLY A 182 -2.54 -17.21 4.61
C GLY A 182 -1.99 -15.80 4.45
N MET A 183 -0.97 -15.62 3.61
CA MET A 183 -0.43 -14.29 3.28
C MET A 183 -1.49 -13.40 2.61
N THR A 184 -2.13 -13.88 1.54
CA THR A 184 -3.14 -13.10 0.80
C THR A 184 -4.32 -12.72 1.69
N LYS A 185 -4.83 -13.64 2.50
CA LYS A 185 -5.92 -13.33 3.45
C LYS A 185 -5.55 -12.25 4.45
N ARG A 186 -4.29 -12.21 4.89
CA ARG A 186 -3.85 -11.22 5.87
C ARG A 186 -3.65 -9.83 5.28
N ILE A 187 -3.29 -9.75 4.00
CA ILE A 187 -3.11 -8.51 3.25
C ILE A 187 -4.45 -7.95 2.78
N ASN A 188 -5.30 -8.79 2.16
CA ASN A 188 -6.55 -8.37 1.54
C ASN A 188 -7.78 -8.46 2.44
N GLY A 189 -7.65 -9.06 3.63
CA GLY A 189 -8.72 -9.11 4.63
C GLY A 189 -9.81 -10.18 4.40
N GLY A 190 -9.56 -11.17 3.54
CA GLY A 190 -10.49 -12.28 3.27
C GLY A 190 -10.01 -13.24 2.19
#